data_AF-A0A0J9R7D3-F1
#
_entry.id   AF-A0A0J9R7D3-F1
#
_cell.length_a   1.000
_cell.length_b   1.000
_cell.length_c   1.000
_cell.angle_alpha   90.00
_cell.angle_beta   90.00
_cell.angle_gamma   90.00
#
_symmetry.space_group_name_H-M   'P 1'
#
loop_
_entity.id
_entity.type
_entity.pdbx_description
1 polymer ?
#
loop_
_entity_poly.entity_id
_entity_poly.type
_entity_poly.pdbx_seq_one_letter_code
_entity_poly.pdbx_strand_id
1 'polypeptide(L)'
;MSVIENVPVNTFRNYLNILNDSSSKDELKLKATQELSEHFEMIMQSPAYPSFLENSLKIFMRILQDGEPQFIQENTMQHIRKLILEMIHRLPITESLRQHVKTIITMMLKILKTDNEENVLVCLRIIIELHKHFRPSFNSEIQLFLGFVKEIYTSLPNHLTSIFETSNDVWVTDLKDLNLEALLSEAYSVRTIHVEKALDSNSQQQIYNLLPRGVLSLKVLQELPIIVVLMYQIYKNAVHQEVSEFIPLILTTINLQPTVTRRNSPQKEIYVEFMGAQIKTLSFLAYIVRIFQEVVIASSLSVTSGMLNLMKNCPKEAAHLRKELLIAARHIFATDLRQTKDTQFLEP
;
A
#
# COMPACT_ATOMS: atom_id res chain seq x y z
N MET A 1 10.27 -19.92 36.82
CA MET A 1 10.95 -18.68 36.41
C MET A 1 12.09 -19.07 35.51
N SER A 2 11.79 -19.22 34.22
CA SER A 2 12.65 -19.81 33.20
C SER A 2 13.42 -18.72 32.48
N VAL A 3 14.75 -18.77 32.62
CA VAL A 3 15.77 -18.54 31.59
C VAL A 3 15.32 -17.65 30.42
N ILE A 4 15.27 -16.34 30.65
CA ILE A 4 15.45 -15.36 29.58
C ILE A 4 16.96 -15.08 29.62
N GLU A 5 17.72 -15.81 28.79
CA GLU A 5 19.12 -15.48 28.57
C GLU A 5 19.20 -14.02 28.13
N ASN A 6 19.89 -13.21 28.95
CA ASN A 6 20.27 -11.86 28.62
C ASN A 6 21.11 -11.89 27.34
N VAL A 7 20.49 -11.77 26.17
CA VAL A 7 21.23 -11.31 24.99
C VAL A 7 21.78 -9.94 25.39
N PRO A 8 23.11 -9.78 25.50
CA PRO A 8 23.67 -8.54 26.00
C PRO A 8 23.20 -7.39 25.12
N VAL A 9 22.72 -6.30 25.70
CA VAL A 9 22.35 -5.06 24.97
C VAL A 9 23.46 -4.62 23.99
N ASN A 10 24.71 -4.98 24.29
CA ASN A 10 25.87 -4.78 23.43
C ASN A 10 25.80 -5.54 22.09
N THR A 11 25.20 -6.73 22.05
CA THR A 11 25.02 -7.52 20.82
C THR A 11 24.12 -6.80 19.82
N PHE A 12 23.01 -6.22 20.29
CA PHE A 12 22.11 -5.45 19.43
C PHE A 12 22.75 -4.15 18.92
N ARG A 13 23.58 -3.50 19.75
CA ARG A 13 24.40 -2.36 19.31
C ARG A 13 25.39 -2.77 18.22
N ASN A 14 26.00 -3.95 18.32
CA ASN A 14 26.89 -4.45 17.29
C ASN A 14 26.17 -4.68 15.96
N TYR A 15 24.95 -5.25 15.97
CA TYR A 15 24.15 -5.39 14.76
C TYR A 15 23.80 -4.03 14.13
N LEU A 16 23.44 -3.03 14.94
CA LEU A 16 23.26 -1.66 14.45
C LEU A 16 24.54 -1.09 13.84
N ASN A 17 25.72 -1.36 14.42
CA ASN A 17 27.00 -0.91 13.88
C ASN A 17 27.30 -1.56 12.52
N ILE A 18 27.07 -2.87 12.37
CA ILE A 18 27.21 -3.58 11.08
C ILE A 18 26.27 -2.98 10.03
N LEU A 19 25.03 -2.70 10.42
CA LEU A 19 24.04 -2.10 9.53
C LEU A 19 24.43 -0.66 9.13
N ASN A 20 25.06 0.08 10.04
CA ASN A 20 25.50 1.46 9.83
C ASN A 20 26.81 1.58 9.03
N ASP A 21 27.59 0.50 8.94
CA ASP A 21 28.88 0.49 8.25
C ASP A 21 28.72 0.38 6.73
N SER A 22 29.18 1.40 6.00
CA SER A 22 29.14 1.42 4.53
C SER A 22 30.05 0.37 3.89
N SER A 23 31.09 -0.09 4.58
CA SER A 23 32.03 -1.09 4.07
C SER A 23 31.55 -2.54 4.26
N SER A 24 30.56 -2.75 5.14
CA SER A 24 29.99 -4.06 5.40
C SER A 24 29.19 -4.59 4.21
N LYS A 25 29.39 -5.87 3.86
CA LYS A 25 28.69 -6.58 2.78
C LYS A 25 27.18 -6.67 3.07
N ASP A 26 26.36 -6.57 2.03
CA ASP A 26 24.89 -6.60 2.16
C ASP A 26 24.37 -7.88 2.82
N GLU A 27 24.98 -9.04 2.53
CA GLU A 27 24.60 -10.31 3.18
C GLU A 27 24.81 -10.28 4.70
N LEU A 28 25.87 -9.62 5.17
CA LEU A 28 26.12 -9.45 6.61
C LEU A 28 25.13 -8.47 7.22
N LYS A 29 24.80 -7.39 6.51
CA LYS A 29 23.77 -6.43 6.92
C LYS A 29 22.40 -7.09 7.01
N LEU A 30 22.05 -7.96 6.05
CA LEU A 30 20.80 -8.70 6.07
C LEU A 30 20.72 -9.62 7.29
N LYS A 31 21.77 -10.42 7.55
CA LYS A 31 21.84 -11.26 8.75
C LYS A 31 21.68 -10.44 10.03
N ALA A 32 22.42 -9.34 10.16
CA ALA A 32 22.31 -8.45 11.31
C ALA A 32 20.89 -7.86 11.47
N THR A 33 20.23 -7.52 10.37
CA THR A 33 18.86 -6.99 10.36
C THR A 33 17.83 -8.07 10.76
N GLN A 34 18.02 -9.31 10.30
CA GLN A 34 17.19 -10.47 10.69
C GLN A 34 17.32 -10.75 12.18
N GLU A 35 18.55 -10.82 12.70
CA GLU A 35 18.82 -11.02 14.13
C GLU A 35 18.20 -9.92 15.01
N LEU A 36 18.27 -8.65 14.57
CA LEU A 36 17.60 -7.53 15.23
C LEU A 36 16.07 -7.70 15.22
N SER A 37 15.51 -8.11 14.09
CA SER A 37 14.07 -8.29 13.89
C SER A 37 13.48 -9.43 14.73
N GLU A 38 14.21 -10.54 14.87
CA GLU A 38 13.81 -11.72 15.65
C GLU A 38 13.77 -11.43 17.14
N HIS A 39 14.74 -10.67 17.65
CA HIS A 39 14.85 -10.32 19.07
C HIS A 39 14.21 -8.98 19.43
N PHE A 40 13.47 -8.36 18.51
CA PHE A 40 13.00 -6.97 18.64
C PHE A 40 12.13 -6.74 19.88
N GLU A 41 11.25 -7.68 20.20
CA GLU A 41 10.38 -7.62 21.39
C GLU A 41 11.17 -7.58 22.70
N MET A 42 12.26 -8.35 22.79
CA MET A 42 13.15 -8.34 23.95
C MET A 42 13.81 -6.98 24.12
N ILE A 43 14.22 -6.34 23.01
CA ILE A 43 14.83 -5.00 23.02
C ILE A 43 13.83 -3.96 23.51
N MET A 44 12.57 -4.04 23.07
CA MET A 44 11.49 -3.13 23.45
C MET A 44 11.15 -3.18 24.93
N GLN A 45 11.37 -4.31 25.59
CA GLN A 45 11.15 -4.49 27.03
C GLN A 45 12.37 -4.08 27.89
N SER A 46 13.51 -3.78 27.26
CA SER A 46 14.74 -3.42 27.96
C SER A 46 14.72 -1.98 28.49
N PRO A 47 15.30 -1.70 29.68
CA PRO A 47 15.51 -0.33 30.15
C PRO A 47 16.34 0.55 29.19
N ALA A 48 17.17 -0.07 28.33
CA ALA A 48 17.98 0.63 27.34
C ALA A 48 17.20 1.04 26.07
N TYR A 49 15.90 0.69 25.98
CA TYR A 49 15.08 0.91 24.80
C TYR A 49 15.07 2.35 24.29
N PRO A 50 14.91 3.42 25.11
CA PRO A 50 14.88 4.79 24.57
C PRO A 50 16.15 5.19 23.82
N SER A 51 17.32 4.82 24.36
CA SER A 51 18.61 5.07 23.71
C SER A 51 18.79 4.22 22.45
N PHE A 52 18.36 2.96 22.49
CA PHE A 52 18.36 2.08 21.32
C PHE A 52 17.44 2.62 20.21
N LEU A 53 16.25 3.08 20.57
CA LEU A 53 15.25 3.63 19.64
C LEU A 53 15.83 4.83 18.88
N GLU A 54 16.43 5.77 19.60
CA GLU A 54 17.01 6.96 18.98
C GLU A 54 18.13 6.59 17.99
N ASN A 55 19.02 5.67 18.36
CA ASN A 55 20.11 5.24 17.48
C ASN A 55 19.61 4.41 16.28
N SER A 56 18.73 3.45 16.52
CA SER A 56 18.18 2.59 15.47
C SER A 56 17.38 3.38 14.45
N LEU A 57 16.51 4.30 14.87
CA LEU A 57 15.78 5.17 13.95
C LEU A 57 16.70 6.05 13.10
N LYS A 58 17.79 6.59 13.66
CA LYS A 58 18.77 7.35 12.86
C LYS A 58 19.35 6.49 11.73
N ILE A 59 19.75 5.25 12.02
CA ILE A 59 20.33 4.33 11.04
C ILE A 59 19.28 3.90 10.02
N PHE A 60 18.09 3.51 10.48
CA PHE A 60 16.98 3.08 9.63
C PHE A 60 16.56 4.19 8.66
N MET A 61 16.37 5.42 9.15
CA MET A 61 15.99 6.56 8.30
C MET A 61 17.07 6.84 7.26
N ARG A 62 18.35 6.78 7.62
CA ARG A 62 19.45 6.96 6.66
C ARG A 62 19.43 5.92 5.55
N ILE A 63 19.23 4.63 5.89
CA ILE A 63 19.15 3.55 4.90
C ILE A 63 17.96 3.72 3.96
N LEU A 64 16.81 4.11 4.50
CA LEU A 64 15.61 4.34 3.71
C LEU A 64 15.73 5.58 2.80
N GLN A 65 16.41 6.63 3.28
CA GLN A 65 16.59 7.91 2.60
C GLN A 65 17.67 7.88 1.53
N ASP A 66 18.84 7.34 1.85
CA ASP A 66 20.03 7.42 1.00
C ASP A 66 20.14 6.19 0.07
N GLY A 67 19.42 5.11 0.39
CA GLY A 67 19.38 3.90 -0.43
C GLY A 67 18.38 3.99 -1.57
N GLU A 68 18.76 3.48 -2.74
CA GLU A 68 17.89 3.39 -3.91
C GLU A 68 16.77 2.34 -3.73
N PRO A 69 15.55 2.62 -4.23
CA PRO A 69 14.47 1.63 -4.28
C PRO A 69 14.89 0.37 -5.04
N GLN A 70 14.48 -0.79 -4.53
CA GLN A 70 14.83 -2.09 -5.09
C GLN A 70 13.56 -2.76 -5.62
N PHE A 71 13.58 -3.24 -6.86
CA PHE A 71 12.38 -3.80 -7.51
C PHE A 71 12.48 -5.29 -7.81
N ILE A 72 13.66 -5.89 -7.69
CA ILE A 72 13.81 -7.34 -7.73
C ILE A 72 13.63 -7.86 -6.31
N GLN A 73 12.63 -8.72 -6.09
CA GLN A 73 12.24 -9.19 -4.77
C GLN A 73 13.40 -9.85 -4.05
N GLU A 74 14.20 -10.66 -4.74
CA GLU A 74 15.30 -11.45 -4.20
C GLU A 74 16.56 -10.61 -3.87
N ASN A 75 16.57 -9.31 -4.18
CA ASN A 75 17.70 -8.45 -3.85
C ASN A 75 17.85 -8.32 -2.32
N THR A 76 19.06 -8.54 -1.82
CA THR A 76 19.39 -8.44 -0.39
C THR A 76 18.99 -7.09 0.20
N MET A 77 19.22 -5.99 -0.52
CA MET A 77 18.86 -4.65 -0.08
C MET A 77 17.33 -4.44 -0.02
N GLN A 78 16.54 -5.10 -0.88
CA GLN A 78 15.07 -5.07 -0.78
C GLN A 78 14.62 -5.71 0.55
N HIS A 79 15.19 -6.87 0.89
CA HIS A 79 14.88 -7.55 2.15
C HIS A 79 15.24 -6.70 3.37
N ILE A 80 16.40 -6.04 3.36
CA ILE A 80 16.83 -5.13 4.44
C ILE A 80 15.83 -3.97 4.59
N ARG A 81 15.50 -3.28 3.49
CA ARG A 81 14.57 -2.14 3.51
C ARG A 81 13.20 -2.55 4.06
N LYS A 82 12.65 -3.67 3.58
CA LYS A 82 11.36 -4.20 4.05
C LYS A 82 11.39 -4.54 5.54
N LEU A 83 12.40 -5.27 6.00
CA LEU A 83 12.56 -5.60 7.42
C LEU A 83 12.68 -4.37 8.32
N ILE A 84 13.38 -3.32 7.86
CA ILE A 84 13.45 -2.04 8.56
C ILE A 84 12.06 -1.42 8.71
N LEU A 85 11.27 -1.37 7.63
CA LEU A 85 9.89 -0.85 7.68
C LEU A 85 9.02 -1.69 8.61
N GLU A 86 9.13 -3.02 8.58
CA GLU A 86 8.38 -3.91 9.46
C GLU A 86 8.78 -3.75 10.95
N MET A 87 10.06 -3.50 11.24
CA MET A 87 10.51 -3.14 12.58
C MET A 87 9.94 -1.78 13.03
N ILE A 88 9.94 -0.76 12.16
CA ILE A 88 9.32 0.55 12.46
C ILE A 88 7.83 0.37 12.76
N HIS A 89 7.11 -0.45 11.98
CA HIS A 89 5.70 -0.73 12.20
C HIS A 89 5.42 -1.44 13.54
N ARG A 90 6.34 -2.26 14.03
CA ARG A 90 6.23 -2.96 15.31
C ARG A 90 6.58 -2.11 16.54
N LEU A 91 7.07 -0.88 16.36
CA LEU A 91 7.44 -0.02 17.49
C LEU A 91 6.25 0.23 18.43
N PRO A 92 6.44 0.19 19.75
CA PRO A 92 5.39 0.40 20.72
C PRO A 92 5.01 1.89 20.77
N ILE A 93 3.70 2.16 20.91
CA ILE A 93 3.16 3.51 21.05
C ILE A 93 3.56 4.07 22.42
N THR A 94 4.69 4.76 22.48
CA THR A 94 5.29 5.31 23.70
C THR A 94 5.60 6.80 23.53
N GLU A 95 5.83 7.50 24.66
CA GLU A 95 6.25 8.90 24.62
C GLU A 95 7.63 9.07 23.97
N SER A 96 8.52 8.09 24.17
CA SER A 96 9.82 8.03 23.49
C SER A 96 9.69 7.96 21.97
N LEU A 97 8.64 7.32 21.44
CA LEU A 97 8.37 7.29 20.00
C LEU A 97 7.80 8.63 19.50
N ARG A 98 7.02 9.35 20.33
CA ARG A 98 6.31 10.59 19.94
C ARG A 98 7.22 11.61 19.27
N GLN A 99 8.43 11.81 19.81
CA GLN A 99 9.40 12.77 19.27
C GLN A 99 9.89 12.43 17.84
N HIS A 100 9.73 11.18 17.40
CA HIS A 100 10.16 10.71 16.08
C HIS A 100 9.00 10.60 15.07
N VAL A 101 7.75 10.69 15.52
CA VAL A 101 6.54 10.47 14.70
C VAL A 101 6.54 11.32 13.43
N LYS A 102 6.86 12.61 13.55
CA LYS A 102 6.92 13.53 12.40
C LYS A 102 7.93 13.03 11.36
N THR A 103 9.15 12.74 11.78
CA THR A 103 10.22 12.25 10.90
C THR A 103 9.86 10.93 10.22
N ILE A 104 9.25 10.00 10.97
CA ILE A 104 8.80 8.72 10.42
C ILE A 104 7.74 8.95 9.34
N ILE A 105 6.69 9.74 9.64
CA ILE A 105 5.61 10.03 8.67
C ILE A 105 6.18 10.70 7.41
N THR A 106 7.02 11.72 7.55
CA THR A 106 7.66 12.39 6.41
C THR A 106 8.41 11.40 5.54
N MET A 107 9.15 10.46 6.15
CA MET A 107 9.86 9.42 5.40
C MET A 107 8.90 8.46 4.68
N MET A 108 7.88 7.96 5.38
CA MET A 108 6.90 7.05 4.77
C MET A 108 6.23 7.69 3.57
N LEU A 109 5.82 8.96 3.66
CA LEU A 109 5.19 9.71 2.57
C LEU A 109 6.10 9.88 1.34
N LYS A 110 7.42 9.99 1.54
CA LYS A 110 8.39 9.99 0.42
C LYS A 110 8.44 8.61 -0.25
N ILE A 111 8.55 7.55 0.54
CA ILE A 111 8.64 6.16 0.05
C ILE A 111 7.42 5.78 -0.79
N LEU A 112 6.21 6.26 -0.43
CA LEU A 112 4.98 6.00 -1.21
C LEU A 112 5.11 6.35 -2.70
N LYS A 113 5.93 7.35 -3.05
CA LYS A 113 6.06 7.86 -4.42
C LYS A 113 7.10 7.11 -5.25
N THR A 114 8.09 6.51 -4.63
CA THR A 114 9.30 6.04 -5.31
C THR A 114 9.54 4.54 -5.20
N ASP A 115 8.97 3.88 -4.19
CA ASP A 115 9.33 2.51 -3.84
C ASP A 115 8.35 1.46 -4.41
N ASN A 116 8.68 0.18 -4.21
CA ASN A 116 7.89 -0.95 -4.69
C ASN A 116 6.64 -1.22 -3.83
N GLU A 117 5.72 -2.01 -4.40
CA GLU A 117 4.46 -2.43 -3.75
C GLU A 117 4.65 -2.93 -2.31
N GLU A 118 5.60 -3.82 -2.04
CA GLU A 118 5.74 -4.43 -0.71
C GLU A 118 6.12 -3.40 0.35
N ASN A 119 7.10 -2.54 0.05
CA ASN A 119 7.56 -1.50 0.96
C ASN A 119 6.47 -0.44 1.19
N VAL A 120 5.77 -0.05 0.12
CA VAL A 120 4.69 0.92 0.18
C VAL A 120 3.53 0.41 1.05
N LEU A 121 3.15 -0.86 0.95
CA LEU A 121 2.10 -1.45 1.79
C LEU A 121 2.45 -1.38 3.29
N VAL A 122 3.70 -1.60 3.67
CA VAL A 122 4.14 -1.44 5.07
C VAL A 122 4.12 0.02 5.49
N CYS A 123 4.57 0.94 4.61
CA CYS A 123 4.53 2.38 4.87
C CYS A 123 3.10 2.89 5.13
N LEU A 124 2.12 2.42 4.37
CA LEU A 124 0.71 2.77 4.57
C LEU A 124 0.21 2.33 5.97
N ARG A 125 0.60 1.13 6.43
CA ARG A 125 0.24 0.64 7.78
C ARG A 125 0.88 1.49 8.87
N ILE A 126 2.15 1.86 8.72
CA ILE A 126 2.84 2.78 9.65
C ILE A 126 2.11 4.12 9.72
N ILE A 127 1.75 4.69 8.55
CA ILE A 127 1.00 5.95 8.49
C ILE A 127 -0.32 5.83 9.24
N ILE A 128 -1.11 4.77 9.01
CA ILE A 128 -2.38 4.53 9.70
C ILE A 128 -2.16 4.51 11.22
N GLU A 129 -1.22 3.70 11.69
CA GLU A 129 -1.03 3.44 13.10
C GLU A 129 -0.56 4.69 13.86
N LEU A 130 0.40 5.43 13.28
CA LEU A 130 0.90 6.66 13.87
C LEU A 130 -0.16 7.76 13.91
N HIS A 131 -0.95 7.94 12.85
CA HIS A 131 -2.02 8.94 12.83
C HIS A 131 -3.16 8.58 13.79
N LYS A 132 -3.53 7.30 13.87
CA LYS A 132 -4.58 6.81 14.77
C LYS A 132 -4.23 7.08 16.24
N HIS A 133 -2.98 6.82 16.64
CA HIS A 133 -2.56 6.90 18.04
C HIS A 133 -2.08 8.28 18.46
N PHE A 134 -1.25 8.94 17.63
CA PHE A 134 -0.64 10.22 18.00
C PHE A 134 -1.44 11.44 17.56
N ARG A 135 -2.32 11.29 16.55
CA ARG A 135 -3.13 12.38 15.96
C ARG A 135 -2.31 13.66 15.76
N PRO A 136 -1.23 13.60 14.96
CA PRO A 136 -0.33 14.74 14.78
C PRO A 136 -1.09 15.94 14.20
N SER A 137 -0.67 17.16 14.54
CA SER A 137 -1.26 18.38 14.00
C SER A 137 -1.21 18.42 12.48
N PHE A 138 -2.22 19.07 11.88
CA PHE A 138 -2.27 19.27 10.43
C PHE A 138 -1.03 19.98 9.92
N ASN A 139 -0.54 19.57 8.74
CA ASN A 139 0.59 20.16 8.05
C ASN A 139 0.45 19.96 6.53
N SER A 140 1.33 20.61 5.75
CA SER A 140 1.29 20.55 4.29
C SER A 140 1.54 19.14 3.71
N GLU A 141 2.18 18.23 4.44
CA GLU A 141 2.41 16.86 3.97
C GLU A 141 1.10 16.07 3.86
N ILE A 142 0.10 16.39 4.69
CA ILE A 142 -1.24 15.80 4.59
C ILE A 142 -1.90 16.20 3.26
N GLN A 143 -1.77 17.45 2.84
CA GLN A 143 -2.28 17.90 1.54
C GLN A 143 -1.52 17.25 0.38
N LEU A 144 -0.20 17.12 0.48
CA LEU A 144 0.62 16.43 -0.51
C LEU A 144 0.22 14.95 -0.63
N PHE A 145 -0.10 14.29 0.49
CA PHE A 145 -0.61 12.92 0.49
C PHE A 145 -1.96 12.83 -0.21
N LEU A 146 -2.94 13.69 0.12
CA LEU A 146 -4.24 13.69 -0.53
C LEU A 146 -4.12 13.99 -2.03
N GLY A 147 -3.24 14.92 -2.42
CA GLY A 147 -2.89 15.19 -3.82
C GLY A 147 -2.35 13.95 -4.53
N PHE A 148 -1.39 13.26 -3.92
CA PHE A 148 -0.85 12.00 -4.42
C PHE A 148 -1.91 10.92 -4.63
N VAL A 149 -2.83 10.74 -3.66
CA VAL A 149 -3.93 9.76 -3.82
C VAL A 149 -4.86 10.17 -4.95
N LYS A 150 -5.17 11.47 -5.10
CA LYS A 150 -5.98 11.98 -6.22
C LYS A 150 -5.32 11.68 -7.58
N GLU A 151 -4.00 11.84 -7.70
CA GLU A 151 -3.26 11.53 -8.92
C GLU A 151 -3.39 10.05 -9.31
N ILE A 152 -3.27 9.13 -8.34
CA ILE A 152 -3.46 7.69 -8.59
C ILE A 152 -4.86 7.42 -9.15
N TYR A 153 -5.91 7.91 -8.49
CA TYR A 153 -7.28 7.71 -8.98
C TYR A 153 -7.56 8.38 -10.33
N THR A 154 -6.96 9.54 -10.58
CA THR A 154 -7.11 10.29 -11.84
C THR A 154 -6.45 9.53 -13.01
N SER A 155 -5.31 8.88 -12.76
CA SER A 155 -4.56 8.13 -13.78
C SER A 155 -5.13 6.73 -14.05
N LEU A 156 -5.81 6.12 -13.07
CA LEU A 156 -6.32 4.75 -13.14
C LEU A 156 -7.11 4.41 -14.42
N PRO A 157 -8.06 5.24 -14.91
CA PRO A 157 -8.79 4.94 -16.14
C PRO A 157 -7.89 4.75 -17.36
N ASN A 158 -6.77 5.48 -17.43
CA ASN A 158 -5.83 5.41 -18.56
C ASN A 158 -5.04 4.10 -18.55
N HIS A 159 -4.87 3.50 -17.38
CA HIS A 159 -4.13 2.25 -17.18
C HIS A 159 -4.99 1.00 -17.29
N LEU A 160 -6.33 1.15 -17.38
CA LEU A 160 -7.26 0.02 -17.39
C LEU A 160 -6.92 -1.01 -18.46
N THR A 161 -6.49 -0.55 -19.63
CA THR A 161 -6.11 -1.45 -20.72
C THR A 161 -4.84 -2.23 -20.35
N SER A 162 -3.78 -1.55 -19.91
CA SER A 162 -2.49 -2.16 -19.62
C SER A 162 -2.54 -3.10 -18.40
N ILE A 163 -3.36 -2.79 -17.39
CA ILE A 163 -3.56 -3.66 -16.19
C ILE A 163 -3.89 -5.09 -16.61
N PHE A 164 -4.80 -5.27 -17.58
CA PHE A 164 -5.26 -6.60 -18.01
C PHE A 164 -4.47 -7.18 -19.19
N GLU A 165 -3.47 -6.47 -19.70
CA GLU A 165 -2.51 -6.96 -20.69
C GLU A 165 -1.19 -7.38 -20.05
N THR A 166 -1.00 -7.01 -18.78
CA THR A 166 0.21 -7.28 -18.00
C THR A 166 0.26 -8.74 -17.57
N SER A 167 0.67 -9.62 -18.48
CA SER A 167 1.11 -10.97 -18.14
C SER A 167 1.90 -11.56 -19.28
N ASN A 168 3.18 -11.20 -19.30
CA ASN A 168 4.18 -11.98 -19.99
C ASN A 168 5.29 -12.24 -18.98
N ASP A 169 5.60 -13.52 -18.81
CA ASP A 169 6.86 -13.95 -18.24
C ASP A 169 7.99 -13.28 -19.02
N VAL A 170 8.94 -12.68 -18.30
CA VAL A 170 10.08 -12.01 -18.92
C VAL A 170 11.21 -13.01 -19.00
N TRP A 171 11.72 -13.27 -20.20
CA TRP A 171 12.82 -14.21 -20.44
C TRP A 171 14.07 -13.44 -20.84
N VAL A 172 15.15 -13.63 -20.08
CA VAL A 172 16.43 -12.96 -20.32
C VAL A 172 17.61 -13.93 -20.13
N THR A 173 18.74 -13.59 -20.73
CA THR A 173 20.01 -14.33 -20.58
C THR A 173 20.79 -13.91 -19.34
N ASP A 174 20.84 -12.61 -19.06
CA ASP A 174 21.42 -12.03 -17.84
C ASP A 174 20.43 -11.01 -17.27
N LEU A 175 20.37 -10.91 -15.94
CA LEU A 175 19.60 -9.86 -15.25
C LEU A 175 20.04 -8.45 -15.66
N LYS A 176 21.30 -8.28 -16.07
CA LYS A 176 21.83 -7.00 -16.55
C LYS A 176 21.20 -6.54 -17.86
N ASP A 177 20.62 -7.47 -18.63
CA ASP A 177 19.98 -7.17 -19.91
C ASP A 177 18.56 -6.59 -19.72
N LEU A 178 18.05 -6.59 -18.49
CA LEU A 178 16.72 -6.07 -18.18
C LEU A 178 16.68 -4.55 -18.30
N ASN A 179 15.80 -4.06 -19.19
CA ASN A 179 15.36 -2.68 -19.14
C ASN A 179 14.32 -2.51 -18.01
N LEU A 180 14.82 -2.33 -16.79
CA LEU A 180 14.00 -2.24 -15.59
C LEU A 180 12.97 -1.10 -15.67
N GLU A 181 13.36 0.07 -16.18
CA GLU A 181 12.47 1.24 -16.22
C GLU A 181 11.27 1.00 -17.14
N ALA A 182 11.49 0.43 -18.32
CA ALA A 182 10.41 0.09 -19.25
C ALA A 182 9.47 -0.99 -18.68
N LEU A 183 10.02 -1.99 -17.97
CA LEU A 183 9.21 -3.01 -17.33
C LEU A 183 8.38 -2.42 -16.18
N LEU A 184 8.97 -1.51 -15.39
CA LEU A 184 8.31 -0.88 -14.25
C LEU A 184 7.21 0.10 -14.67
N SER A 185 7.30 0.76 -15.83
CA SER A 185 6.26 1.68 -16.30
C SER A 185 4.93 0.98 -16.60
N GLU A 186 4.95 -0.34 -16.80
CA GLU A 186 3.76 -1.13 -17.13
C GLU A 186 3.53 -2.30 -16.14
N ALA A 187 4.28 -2.35 -15.03
CA ALA A 187 4.09 -3.37 -14.01
C ALA A 187 2.98 -2.96 -13.03
N TYR A 188 1.80 -3.58 -13.15
CA TYR A 188 0.66 -3.41 -12.24
C TYR A 188 0.51 -4.53 -11.22
N SER A 189 1.21 -5.64 -11.45
CA SER A 189 1.32 -6.82 -10.59
C SER A 189 2.76 -7.35 -10.63
N VAL A 190 3.06 -8.30 -9.73
CA VAL A 190 4.37 -8.98 -9.73
C VAL A 190 4.55 -9.73 -11.06
N ARG A 191 5.71 -9.51 -11.72
CA ARG A 191 6.07 -10.22 -12.95
C ARG A 191 7.20 -11.21 -12.67
N THR A 192 7.08 -12.42 -13.20
CA THR A 192 8.14 -13.42 -13.11
C THR A 192 9.18 -13.19 -14.19
N ILE A 193 10.45 -13.18 -13.79
CA ILE A 193 11.62 -13.08 -14.67
C ILE A 193 12.34 -14.43 -14.63
N HIS A 194 12.52 -15.01 -15.80
CA HIS A 194 13.28 -16.23 -16.04
C HIS A 194 14.64 -15.87 -16.62
N VAL A 195 15.70 -16.33 -15.95
CA VAL A 195 17.08 -16.09 -16.38
C VAL A 195 17.70 -17.42 -16.81
N GLU A 196 17.98 -17.54 -18.10
CA GLU A 196 18.68 -18.69 -18.68
C GLU A 196 20.18 -18.44 -18.69
N LYS A 197 20.92 -19.04 -17.74
CA LYS A 197 22.38 -19.02 -17.77
C LYS A 197 22.88 -19.91 -18.91
N ALA A 198 23.41 -19.30 -19.97
CA ALA A 198 24.14 -20.00 -21.01
C ALA A 198 25.55 -20.38 -20.54
N LEU A 199 25.72 -21.45 -19.73
CA LEU A 199 27.00 -22.16 -19.58
C LEU A 199 26.78 -23.54 -18.94
N ASP A 200 27.19 -24.56 -19.71
CA ASP A 200 27.32 -26.00 -19.43
C ASP A 200 26.08 -26.77 -18.94
N SER A 201 26.03 -28.04 -19.34
CA SER A 201 24.91 -29.00 -19.40
C SER A 201 24.11 -29.29 -18.10
N ASN A 202 24.24 -28.47 -17.07
CA ASN A 202 23.52 -28.49 -15.79
C ASN A 202 22.89 -27.13 -15.42
N SER A 203 22.58 -26.28 -16.40
CA SER A 203 22.06 -24.92 -16.16
C SER A 203 20.71 -24.96 -15.44
N GLN A 204 20.67 -24.61 -14.15
CA GLN A 204 19.43 -24.36 -13.42
C GLN A 204 18.90 -22.98 -13.81
N GLN A 205 17.67 -22.94 -14.34
CA GLN A 205 16.91 -21.72 -14.57
C GLN A 205 16.74 -20.97 -13.24
N GLN A 206 17.18 -19.70 -13.21
CA GLN A 206 16.96 -18.85 -12.05
C GLN A 206 15.69 -18.03 -12.25
N ILE A 207 14.85 -17.99 -11.22
CA ILE A 207 13.56 -17.27 -11.24
C ILE A 207 13.67 -16.10 -10.27
N TYR A 208 13.28 -14.92 -10.75
CA TYR A 208 13.22 -13.68 -9.98
C TYR A 208 11.83 -13.06 -10.10
N ASN A 209 11.46 -12.23 -9.13
CA ASN A 209 10.18 -11.54 -9.14
C ASN A 209 10.39 -10.03 -9.22
N LEU A 210 9.83 -9.41 -10.26
CA LEU A 210 9.77 -7.96 -10.41
C LEU A 210 8.56 -7.42 -9.66
N LEU A 211 8.81 -6.66 -8.62
CA LEU A 211 7.80 -5.95 -7.85
C LEU A 211 7.37 -4.68 -8.60
N PRO A 212 6.06 -4.43 -8.75
CA PRO A 212 5.58 -3.20 -9.38
C PRO A 212 5.88 -1.97 -8.51
N ARG A 213 5.88 -0.80 -9.13
CA ARG A 213 5.92 0.47 -8.36
C ARG A 213 4.66 0.55 -7.50
N GLY A 214 4.81 0.98 -6.25
CA GLY A 214 3.65 1.09 -5.34
C GLY A 214 2.54 1.99 -5.90
N VAL A 215 2.91 3.03 -6.65
CA VAL A 215 1.96 3.96 -7.30
C VAL A 215 1.06 3.32 -8.37
N LEU A 216 1.47 2.18 -8.95
CA LEU A 216 0.72 1.42 -9.96
C LEU A 216 -0.01 0.21 -9.37
N SER A 217 0.28 -0.15 -8.12
CA SER A 217 -0.23 -1.36 -7.49
C SER A 217 -1.72 -1.26 -7.14
N LEU A 218 -2.48 -2.26 -7.57
CA LEU A 218 -3.89 -2.42 -7.18
C LEU A 218 -4.05 -2.76 -5.70
N LYS A 219 -3.06 -3.41 -5.07
CA LYS A 219 -3.06 -3.69 -3.64
C LYS A 219 -2.84 -2.42 -2.82
N VAL A 220 -1.95 -1.54 -3.28
CA VAL A 220 -1.76 -0.22 -2.66
C VAL A 220 -3.04 0.60 -2.79
N LEU A 221 -3.65 0.63 -3.98
CA LEU A 221 -4.91 1.34 -4.22
C LEU A 221 -6.05 0.90 -3.27
N GLN A 222 -6.10 -0.38 -2.91
CA GLN A 222 -7.08 -0.92 -1.94
C GLN A 222 -6.95 -0.33 -0.52
N GLU A 223 -5.74 0.06 -0.11
CA GLU A 223 -5.45 0.58 1.23
C GLU A 223 -5.60 2.11 1.32
N LEU A 224 -5.55 2.84 0.21
CA LEU A 224 -5.65 4.31 0.21
C LEU A 224 -6.99 4.85 0.76
N PRO A 225 -8.17 4.29 0.42
CA PRO A 225 -9.47 4.69 0.97
C PRO A 225 -9.52 4.90 2.48
N ILE A 226 -9.04 3.91 3.25
CA ILE A 226 -9.16 3.95 4.71
C ILE A 226 -8.27 5.05 5.29
N ILE A 227 -7.16 5.38 4.63
CA ILE A 227 -6.25 6.44 5.05
C ILE A 227 -6.87 7.81 4.77
N VAL A 228 -7.48 8.02 3.60
CA VAL A 228 -8.19 9.27 3.31
C VAL A 228 -9.33 9.49 4.32
N VAL A 229 -10.07 8.43 4.65
CA VAL A 229 -11.08 8.45 5.71
C VAL A 229 -10.46 8.83 7.07
N LEU A 230 -9.33 8.23 7.43
CA LEU A 230 -8.61 8.56 8.67
C LEU A 230 -8.16 10.03 8.70
N MET A 231 -7.63 10.55 7.60
CA MET A 231 -7.24 11.96 7.48
C MET A 231 -8.45 12.88 7.68
N TYR A 232 -9.59 12.56 7.08
CA TYR A 232 -10.83 13.30 7.32
C TYR A 232 -11.30 13.21 8.78
N GLN A 233 -11.20 12.03 9.40
CA GLN A 233 -11.57 11.82 10.80
C GLN A 233 -10.75 12.68 11.77
N ILE A 234 -9.46 12.87 11.50
CA ILE A 234 -8.54 13.62 12.36
C ILE A 234 -8.63 15.12 12.07
N TYR A 235 -8.61 15.52 10.79
CA TYR A 235 -8.41 16.92 10.38
C TYR A 235 -9.69 17.67 9.99
N LYS A 236 -10.79 16.96 9.72
CA LYS A 236 -12.13 17.52 9.48
C LYS A 236 -12.10 18.64 8.43
N ASN A 237 -12.46 19.87 8.83
CA ASN A 237 -12.59 21.03 7.97
C ASN A 237 -11.30 21.36 7.21
N ALA A 238 -10.13 21.05 7.77
CA ALA A 238 -8.84 21.34 7.14
C ALA A 238 -8.56 20.51 5.88
N VAL A 239 -9.30 19.41 5.67
CA VAL A 239 -9.18 18.56 4.47
C VAL A 239 -10.52 18.37 3.76
N HIS A 240 -11.56 19.13 4.15
CA HIS A 240 -12.92 18.88 3.69
C HIS A 240 -13.07 19.13 2.19
N GLN A 241 -12.47 20.21 1.69
CA GLN A 241 -12.46 20.53 0.26
C GLN A 241 -11.73 19.45 -0.54
N GLU A 242 -10.52 19.07 -0.13
CA GLU A 242 -9.72 18.05 -0.80
C GLU A 242 -10.42 16.69 -0.81
N VAL A 243 -11.13 16.33 0.26
CA VAL A 243 -11.89 15.08 0.32
C VAL A 243 -13.12 15.10 -0.60
N SER A 244 -13.77 16.25 -0.75
CA SER A 244 -14.91 16.40 -1.68
C SER A 244 -14.53 16.12 -3.14
N GLU A 245 -13.30 16.48 -3.53
CA GLU A 245 -12.76 16.28 -4.88
C GLU A 245 -12.56 14.80 -5.23
N PHE A 246 -12.57 13.89 -4.25
CA PHE A 246 -12.54 12.45 -4.54
C PHE A 246 -13.87 11.90 -5.05
N ILE A 247 -15.00 12.59 -4.84
CA ILE A 247 -16.32 12.03 -5.22
C ILE A 247 -16.39 11.71 -6.72
N PRO A 248 -16.03 12.61 -7.65
CA PRO A 248 -16.00 12.27 -9.08
C PRO A 248 -15.04 11.13 -9.42
N LEU A 249 -13.90 11.06 -8.74
CA LEU A 249 -12.88 10.02 -8.92
C LEU A 249 -13.37 8.64 -8.46
N ILE A 250 -14.05 8.59 -7.31
CA ILE A 250 -14.69 7.39 -6.79
C ILE A 250 -15.76 6.92 -7.78
N LEU A 251 -16.64 7.81 -8.22
CA LEU A 251 -17.71 7.49 -9.17
C LEU A 251 -17.17 6.95 -10.49
N THR A 252 -16.09 7.54 -10.99
CA THR A 252 -15.39 7.03 -12.19
C THR A 252 -14.87 5.62 -11.92
N THR A 253 -14.14 5.43 -10.82
CA THR A 253 -13.48 4.16 -10.48
C THR A 253 -14.45 3.00 -10.29
N ILE A 254 -15.55 3.18 -9.55
CA ILE A 254 -16.56 2.12 -9.33
C ILE A 254 -17.31 1.74 -10.62
N ASN A 255 -17.29 2.62 -11.62
CA ASN A 255 -17.92 2.39 -12.92
C ASN A 255 -16.93 1.91 -14.00
N LEU A 256 -15.62 1.84 -13.71
CA LEU A 256 -14.67 1.23 -14.64
C LEU A 256 -15.04 -0.23 -14.89
N GLN A 257 -15.03 -0.65 -16.15
CA GLN A 257 -15.36 -2.01 -16.56
C GLN A 257 -14.32 -2.53 -17.53
N PRO A 258 -13.61 -3.64 -17.20
CA PRO A 258 -12.82 -4.33 -18.19
C PRO A 258 -13.72 -4.93 -19.28
N THR A 259 -13.18 -5.05 -20.49
CA THR A 259 -13.89 -5.68 -21.61
C THR A 259 -14.22 -7.15 -21.31
N VAL A 260 -15.26 -7.68 -21.96
CA VAL A 260 -15.77 -9.04 -21.71
C VAL A 260 -14.67 -10.10 -21.90
N THR A 261 -13.81 -9.94 -22.90
CA THR A 261 -12.67 -10.84 -23.17
C THR A 261 -11.69 -10.90 -22.00
N ARG A 262 -11.48 -9.78 -21.30
CA ARG A 262 -10.51 -9.66 -20.19
C ARG A 262 -11.05 -10.20 -18.87
N ARG A 263 -12.38 -10.14 -18.68
CA ARG A 263 -13.07 -10.78 -17.55
C ARG A 263 -12.95 -12.31 -17.57
N ASN A 264 -12.79 -12.88 -18.76
CA ASN A 264 -12.62 -14.32 -18.96
C ASN A 264 -11.13 -14.70 -19.12
N SER A 265 -10.19 -13.80 -18.83
CA SER A 265 -8.77 -14.08 -18.94
C SER A 265 -8.33 -15.14 -17.93
N PRO A 266 -7.26 -15.91 -18.22
CA PRO A 266 -6.69 -16.86 -17.27
C PRO A 266 -6.12 -16.19 -16.01
N GLN A 267 -5.83 -14.89 -16.05
CA GLN A 267 -5.30 -14.10 -14.93
C GLN A 267 -6.42 -13.69 -13.96
N LYS A 268 -7.01 -14.68 -13.28
CA LYS A 268 -8.09 -14.41 -12.33
C LYS A 268 -7.66 -13.52 -11.16
N GLU A 269 -6.39 -13.58 -10.77
CA GLU A 269 -5.86 -12.85 -9.61
C GLU A 269 -5.89 -11.33 -9.81
N ILE A 270 -5.37 -10.81 -10.93
CA ILE A 270 -5.37 -9.36 -11.19
C ILE A 270 -6.79 -8.80 -11.32
N TYR A 271 -7.73 -9.59 -11.84
CA TYR A 271 -9.14 -9.22 -11.88
C TYR A 271 -9.77 -9.18 -10.47
N VAL A 272 -9.44 -10.13 -9.60
CA VAL A 272 -9.87 -10.12 -8.19
C VAL A 272 -9.29 -8.90 -7.46
N GLU A 273 -8.01 -8.56 -7.69
CA GLU A 273 -7.37 -7.38 -7.10
C GLU A 273 -8.01 -6.07 -7.58
N PHE A 274 -8.30 -5.97 -8.89
CA PHE A 274 -8.99 -4.82 -9.46
C PHE A 274 -10.40 -4.66 -8.87
N MET A 275 -11.16 -5.76 -8.78
CA MET A 275 -12.47 -5.76 -8.13
C MET A 275 -12.36 -5.37 -6.65
N GLY A 276 -11.32 -5.84 -5.95
CA GLY A 276 -11.00 -5.43 -4.59
C GLY A 276 -10.83 -3.92 -4.48
N ALA A 277 -10.03 -3.32 -5.36
CA ALA A 277 -9.82 -1.87 -5.42
C ALA A 277 -11.13 -1.10 -5.64
N GLN A 278 -11.98 -1.55 -6.57
CA GLN A 278 -13.29 -0.91 -6.79
C GLN A 278 -14.21 -1.02 -5.56
N ILE A 279 -14.24 -2.17 -4.89
CA ILE A 279 -15.08 -2.38 -3.70
C ILE A 279 -14.57 -1.57 -2.50
N LYS A 280 -13.25 -1.45 -2.31
CA LYS A 280 -12.66 -0.55 -1.31
C LYS A 280 -12.97 0.91 -1.62
N THR A 281 -12.95 1.29 -2.90
CA THR A 281 -13.35 2.63 -3.36
C THR A 281 -14.84 2.90 -3.12
N LEU A 282 -15.72 1.90 -3.34
CA LEU A 282 -17.13 2.02 -2.99
C LEU A 282 -17.32 2.14 -1.46
N SER A 283 -16.52 1.40 -0.69
CA SER A 283 -16.51 1.49 0.78
C SER A 283 -16.06 2.87 1.26
N PHE A 284 -15.15 3.53 0.52
CA PHE A 284 -14.81 4.93 0.74
C PHE A 284 -16.05 5.83 0.61
N LEU A 285 -16.77 5.73 -0.51
CA LEU A 285 -18.01 6.49 -0.72
C LEU A 285 -19.02 6.22 0.39
N ALA A 286 -19.20 4.95 0.78
CA ALA A 286 -20.11 4.55 1.84
C ALA A 286 -19.77 5.21 3.20
N TYR A 287 -18.50 5.52 3.45
CA TYR A 287 -18.08 6.25 4.64
C TYR A 287 -18.43 7.74 4.56
N ILE A 288 -18.20 8.37 3.41
CA ILE A 288 -18.34 9.82 3.25
C ILE A 288 -19.71 10.28 2.73
N VAL A 289 -20.59 9.37 2.32
CA VAL A 289 -21.89 9.68 1.70
C VAL A 289 -22.78 10.58 2.55
N ARG A 290 -22.76 10.43 3.88
CA ARG A 290 -23.54 11.27 4.80
C ARG A 290 -22.96 12.67 4.96
N ILE A 291 -21.67 12.84 4.68
CA ILE A 291 -20.98 14.14 4.78
C ILE A 291 -21.24 14.96 3.52
N PHE A 292 -21.24 14.32 2.35
CA PHE A 292 -21.36 14.97 1.05
C PHE A 292 -22.66 14.58 0.33
N GLN A 293 -23.76 14.53 1.06
CA GLN A 293 -25.02 13.97 0.60
C GLN A 293 -25.54 14.62 -0.68
N GLU A 294 -25.52 15.95 -0.77
CA GLU A 294 -26.01 16.69 -1.94
C GLU A 294 -25.27 16.28 -3.24
N VAL A 295 -23.94 16.23 -3.18
CA VAL A 295 -23.09 15.88 -4.33
C VAL A 295 -23.31 14.42 -4.75
N VAL A 296 -23.45 13.51 -3.78
CA VAL A 296 -23.65 12.08 -4.06
C VAL A 296 -25.06 11.81 -4.60
N ILE A 297 -26.09 12.49 -4.08
CA ILE A 297 -27.47 12.37 -4.59
C ILE A 297 -27.58 12.86 -6.03
N ALA A 298 -26.91 13.97 -6.37
CA ALA A 298 -26.85 14.47 -7.74
C ALA A 298 -26.27 13.43 -8.73
N SER A 299 -25.45 12.50 -8.25
CA SER A 299 -24.83 11.42 -9.04
C SER A 299 -25.40 10.02 -8.75
N SER A 300 -26.60 9.93 -8.16
CA SER A 300 -27.21 8.69 -7.67
C SER A 300 -27.32 7.56 -8.72
N LEU A 301 -27.59 7.90 -9.99
CA LEU A 301 -27.62 6.93 -11.09
C LEU A 301 -26.25 6.28 -11.33
N SER A 302 -25.17 7.07 -11.27
CA SER A 302 -23.80 6.58 -11.44
C SER A 302 -23.39 5.65 -10.29
N VAL A 303 -23.76 6.00 -9.04
CA VAL A 303 -23.56 5.14 -7.86
C VAL A 303 -24.28 3.81 -8.02
N THR A 304 -25.55 3.86 -8.42
CA THR A 304 -26.40 2.67 -8.58
C THR A 304 -25.87 1.76 -9.69
N SER A 305 -25.48 2.34 -10.83
CA SER A 305 -24.89 1.61 -11.96
C SER A 305 -23.60 0.89 -11.54
N GLY A 306 -22.66 1.60 -10.91
CA GLY A 306 -21.41 1.03 -10.43
C GLY A 306 -21.65 -0.14 -9.47
N MET A 307 -22.52 0.05 -8.48
CA MET A 307 -22.84 -1.00 -7.51
C MET A 307 -23.50 -2.23 -8.14
N LEU A 308 -24.46 -2.05 -9.06
CA LEU A 308 -25.09 -3.16 -9.78
C LEU A 308 -24.07 -3.93 -10.64
N ASN A 309 -23.18 -3.21 -11.33
CA ASN A 309 -22.12 -3.83 -12.12
C ASN A 309 -21.14 -4.61 -11.25
N LEU A 310 -20.71 -4.06 -10.11
CA LEU A 310 -19.85 -4.76 -9.16
C LEU A 310 -20.53 -6.03 -8.63
N MET A 311 -21.83 -5.97 -8.29
CA MET A 311 -22.58 -7.15 -7.83
C MET A 311 -22.69 -8.23 -8.91
N LYS A 312 -22.93 -7.82 -10.16
CA LYS A 312 -23.04 -8.73 -11.31
C LYS A 312 -21.70 -9.38 -11.65
N ASN A 313 -20.60 -8.64 -11.57
CA ASN A 313 -19.30 -9.03 -12.11
C ASN A 313 -18.31 -9.55 -11.04
N CYS A 314 -18.69 -9.56 -9.75
CA CYS A 314 -17.85 -10.10 -8.68
C CYS A 314 -17.60 -11.61 -8.85
N PRO A 315 -16.33 -12.08 -8.88
CA PRO A 315 -15.96 -13.49 -9.03
C PRO A 315 -16.60 -14.42 -8.01
N LYS A 316 -17.03 -15.62 -8.43
CA LYS A 316 -17.68 -16.65 -7.56
C LYS A 316 -16.79 -17.06 -6.39
N GLU A 317 -15.51 -17.19 -6.68
CA GLU A 317 -14.45 -17.62 -5.80
C GLU A 317 -14.11 -16.56 -4.72
N ALA A 318 -14.34 -15.28 -4.99
CA ALA A 318 -14.03 -14.17 -4.08
C ALA A 318 -15.20 -13.83 -3.13
N ALA A 319 -15.61 -14.79 -2.28
CA ALA A 319 -16.72 -14.61 -1.34
C ALA A 319 -16.50 -13.44 -0.35
N HIS A 320 -15.26 -13.19 0.05
CA HIS A 320 -14.89 -12.09 0.94
C HIS A 320 -15.21 -10.72 0.30
N LEU A 321 -14.94 -10.53 -0.99
CA LEU A 321 -15.27 -9.29 -1.72
C LEU A 321 -16.77 -9.03 -1.77
N ARG A 322 -17.59 -10.07 -1.98
CA ARG A 322 -19.05 -9.92 -1.94
C ARG A 322 -19.55 -9.45 -0.58
N LYS A 323 -19.01 -10.01 0.50
CA LYS A 323 -19.36 -9.58 1.86
C LYS A 323 -19.08 -8.08 2.05
N GLU A 324 -17.90 -7.61 1.63
CA GLU A 324 -17.56 -6.19 1.71
C GLU A 324 -18.47 -5.31 0.85
N LEU A 325 -18.74 -5.73 -0.39
CA LEU A 325 -19.67 -5.04 -1.29
C LEU A 325 -21.07 -4.88 -0.68
N LEU A 326 -21.60 -5.93 -0.06
CA LEU A 326 -22.91 -5.88 0.61
C LEU A 326 -22.91 -4.95 1.83
N ILE A 327 -21.81 -4.90 2.58
CA ILE A 327 -21.65 -3.96 3.70
C ILE A 327 -21.67 -2.52 3.18
N ALA A 328 -20.87 -2.21 2.15
CA ALA A 328 -20.83 -0.88 1.54
C ALA A 328 -22.20 -0.47 0.97
N ALA A 329 -22.85 -1.38 0.24
CA ALA A 329 -24.20 -1.18 -0.31
C ALA A 329 -25.22 -0.84 0.78
N ARG A 330 -25.21 -1.59 1.90
CA ARG A 330 -26.10 -1.33 3.04
C ARG A 330 -25.92 0.08 3.59
N HIS A 331 -24.68 0.55 3.72
CA HIS A 331 -24.39 1.89 4.23
C HIS A 331 -24.87 2.99 3.28
N ILE A 332 -24.70 2.80 1.97
CA ILE A 332 -25.17 3.73 0.94
C ILE A 332 -26.70 3.77 0.90
N PHE A 333 -27.38 2.62 0.93
CA PHE A 333 -28.85 2.55 0.91
C PHE A 333 -29.52 3.05 2.19
N ALA A 334 -28.78 3.17 3.30
CA ALA A 334 -29.26 3.78 4.54
C ALA A 334 -29.28 5.33 4.49
N THR A 335 -29.16 5.93 3.29
CA THR A 335 -29.24 7.37 3.05
C THR A 335 -30.42 7.70 2.12
N ASP A 336 -30.73 8.99 1.95
CA ASP A 336 -31.86 9.44 1.14
C ASP A 336 -31.69 9.22 -0.38
N LEU A 337 -30.61 8.56 -0.81
CA LEU A 337 -30.48 8.00 -2.17
C LEU A 337 -31.67 7.10 -2.56
N ARG A 338 -32.42 6.59 -1.58
CA ARG A 338 -33.66 5.83 -1.78
C ARG A 338 -34.84 6.68 -2.27
N GLN A 339 -34.91 7.97 -1.90
CA GLN A 339 -36.15 8.77 -2.03
C GLN A 339 -36.37 9.39 -3.42
N THR A 340 -35.35 9.49 -4.27
CA THR A 340 -35.44 10.14 -5.58
C THR A 340 -36.19 9.35 -6.67
N LYS A 341 -36.55 8.08 -6.44
CA LYS A 341 -37.34 7.30 -7.41
C LYS A 341 -38.85 7.30 -7.14
N ASP A 342 -39.28 7.59 -5.93
CA ASP A 342 -40.69 7.48 -5.55
C ASP A 342 -41.51 8.74 -5.87
N THR A 343 -40.87 9.82 -6.30
CA THR A 343 -41.54 11.11 -6.64
C THR A 343 -41.73 11.37 -8.13
N GLN A 344 -41.23 10.50 -9.03
CA GLN A 344 -41.46 10.66 -10.48
C GLN A 344 -42.60 9.79 -11.05
N PHE A 345 -43.27 8.99 -10.21
CA PHE A 345 -44.41 8.15 -10.62
C PHE A 345 -45.75 8.57 -9.98
N LEU A 346 -45.79 9.73 -9.32
CA LEU A 346 -46.98 10.25 -8.65
C LEU A 346 -47.13 11.75 -8.91
N GLU A 347 -47.46 12.10 -10.15
CA GLU A 347 -48.30 13.27 -10.43
C GLU A 347 -49.38 12.86 -11.45
N PRO A 348 -50.60 13.44 -11.33
CA PRO A 348 -51.89 12.76 -11.56
C PRO A 348 -52.28 12.49 -13.02
#